data_AF-A0A368F2K2-F1
#
_entry.id   AF-A0A368F2K2-F1
#
_cell.length_a   1.000
_cell.length_b   1.000
_cell.length_c   1.000
_cell.angle_alpha   90.00
_cell.angle_beta   90.00
_cell.angle_gamma   90.00
#
_symmetry.space_group_name_H-M   'P 1'
#
loop_
_entity.id
_entity.type
_entity.pdbx_description
1 polymer ?
#
loop_
_entity_poly.entity_id
_entity_poly.type
_entity_poly.pdbx_seq_one_letter_code
_entity_poly.pdbx_strand_id
1 'polypeptide(L)'
;GFTTDVCVPITKLAETIVETRKDLDETGLKGAIVGHVGDGNFHVILPVFEENEEEMKMVHAFSDRLVRRALSANGTCTGEHGIGVGKIQYLAEEFGPIGVQTMKRIKAALDPKNILNPGKVFA
;
A
#
# COMPACT_ATOMS: atom_id res chain seq x y z
N GLY A 1 -3.90 -13.49 -8.60
CA GLY A 1 -3.04 -13.59 -7.39
C GLY A 1 -2.58 -12.20 -7.03
N PHE A 2 -2.63 -11.83 -5.75
CA PHE A 2 -2.52 -10.42 -5.32
C PHE A 2 -1.23 -10.18 -4.53
N THR A 3 -0.50 -9.10 -4.83
CA THR A 3 0.73 -8.73 -4.13
C THR A 3 0.56 -7.42 -3.38
N THR A 4 0.93 -7.40 -2.10
CA THR A 4 1.05 -6.18 -1.32
C THR A 4 2.48 -5.66 -1.32
N ASP A 5 2.67 -4.41 -0.90
CA ASP A 5 3.98 -3.76 -0.82
C ASP A 5 3.91 -2.61 0.18
N VAL A 6 4.68 -2.71 1.27
CA VAL A 6 4.82 -1.67 2.29
C VAL A 6 6.27 -1.63 2.79
N CYS A 7 6.68 -0.50 3.35
CA CYS A 7 7.98 -0.40 4.01
C CYS A 7 7.81 0.28 5.36
N VAL A 8 8.59 -0.15 6.36
CA VAL A 8 8.58 0.38 7.72
C VAL A 8 10.01 0.59 8.21
N PRO A 9 10.25 1.45 9.21
CA PRO A 9 11.57 1.53 9.84
C PRO A 9 12.08 0.15 10.26
N ILE A 10 13.35 -0.16 10.02
CA ILE A 10 13.93 -1.49 10.31
C ILE A 10 13.70 -1.90 11.77
N THR A 11 13.74 -0.93 12.70
CA THR A 11 13.46 -1.14 14.13
C THR A 11 12.04 -1.60 14.44
N LYS A 12 11.10 -1.44 13.49
CA LYS A 12 9.70 -1.84 13.58
C LYS A 12 9.35 -3.05 12.72
N LEU A 13 10.22 -3.45 11.78
CA LEU A 13 9.95 -4.52 10.81
C LEU A 13 9.48 -5.83 11.45
N ALA A 14 10.20 -6.33 12.46
CA ALA A 14 9.88 -7.60 13.09
C ALA A 14 8.50 -7.58 13.77
N GLU A 15 8.20 -6.50 14.50
CA GLU A 15 6.90 -6.27 15.16
C GLU A 15 5.77 -6.22 14.11
N THR A 16 5.93 -5.41 13.06
CA THR A 16 4.93 -5.26 11.99
C THR A 16 4.68 -6.56 11.23
N ILE A 17 5.72 -7.38 10.97
CA ILE A 17 5.57 -8.69 10.31
C ILE A 17 4.77 -9.65 11.19
N VAL A 18 5.05 -9.70 12.50
CA VAL A 18 4.34 -10.58 13.44
C VAL A 18 2.86 -10.21 13.53
N GLU A 19 2.55 -8.93 13.65
CA GLU A 19 1.17 -8.44 13.65
C GLU A 19 0.46 -8.71 12.32
N THR A 20 1.15 -8.51 11.19
CA THR A 20 0.61 -8.80 9.86
C THR A 20 0.33 -10.28 9.68
N ARG A 21 1.21 -11.16 10.19
CA ARG A 21 0.99 -12.61 10.13
C ARG A 21 -0.23 -13.01 10.94
N LYS A 22 -0.39 -12.47 12.14
CA LYS A 22 -1.56 -12.71 12.99
C LYS A 22 -2.85 -12.27 12.29
N ASP A 23 -2.88 -11.05 11.73
CA ASP A 23 -4.02 -10.54 10.96
C ASP A 23 -4.36 -11.43 9.76
N LEU A 24 -3.33 -11.88 9.01
CA LEU A 24 -3.52 -12.80 7.89
C LEU A 24 -4.15 -14.13 8.35
N ASP A 25 -3.68 -14.70 9.46
CA ASP A 25 -4.21 -15.94 10.02
C ASP A 25 -5.68 -15.80 10.46
N GLU A 26 -6.06 -14.65 11.03
CA GLU A 26 -7.44 -14.36 11.43
C GLU A 26 -8.41 -14.25 10.24
N THR A 27 -7.92 -13.89 9.05
CA THR A 27 -8.75 -13.85 7.83
C THR A 27 -9.04 -15.22 7.23
N GLY A 28 -8.24 -16.24 7.55
CA GLY A 28 -8.26 -17.53 6.86
C GLY A 28 -7.64 -17.53 5.45
N LEU A 29 -7.21 -16.36 4.93
CA LEU A 29 -6.51 -16.26 3.66
C LEU A 29 -5.15 -16.98 3.72
N LYS A 30 -4.73 -17.55 2.58
CA LYS A 30 -3.37 -18.04 2.42
C LYS A 30 -2.50 -16.92 1.88
N GLY A 31 -1.30 -16.78 2.43
CA GLY A 31 -0.33 -15.80 1.95
C GLY A 31 1.08 -16.07 2.47
N ALA A 32 2.06 -15.73 1.63
CA ALA A 32 3.48 -15.78 1.96
C ALA A 32 4.00 -14.37 2.26
N ILE A 33 4.71 -14.20 3.37
CA ILE A 33 5.41 -12.96 3.69
C ILE A 33 6.85 -13.09 3.22
N VAL A 34 7.28 -12.17 2.36
CA VAL A 34 8.65 -12.08 1.84
C VAL A 34 9.09 -10.63 1.91
N GLY A 35 10.39 -10.35 1.98
CA GLY A 35 10.83 -8.96 2.05
C GLY A 35 12.30 -8.73 1.78
N HIS A 36 12.57 -7.52 1.36
CA HIS A 36 13.89 -6.92 1.28
C HIS A 36 14.25 -6.40 2.68
N VAL A 37 14.56 -7.32 3.60
CA VAL A 37 14.65 -7.02 5.04
C VAL A 37 15.70 -5.98 5.40
N GLY A 38 16.72 -5.79 4.55
CA GLY A 38 17.73 -4.76 4.72
C GLY A 38 17.19 -3.32 4.60
N ASP A 39 16.06 -3.15 3.91
CA ASP A 39 15.47 -1.84 3.62
C ASP A 39 14.18 -1.59 4.41
N GLY A 40 13.73 -2.55 5.22
CA GLY A 40 12.45 -2.47 5.94
C GLY A 40 11.21 -2.73 5.07
N ASN A 41 11.40 -3.14 3.81
CA ASN A 41 10.34 -3.40 2.85
C ASN A 41 9.93 -4.88 2.85
N PHE A 42 8.61 -5.12 2.88
CA PHE A 42 8.06 -6.47 2.80
C PHE A 42 6.71 -6.51 2.07
N HIS A 43 6.36 -7.72 1.66
CA HIS A 43 5.21 -8.06 0.84
C HIS A 43 4.45 -9.22 1.47
N VAL A 44 3.15 -9.25 1.22
CA VAL A 44 2.29 -10.41 1.42
C VAL A 44 1.76 -10.82 0.04
N ILE A 45 2.18 -12.00 -0.41
CA ILE A 45 1.79 -12.58 -1.69
C ILE A 45 0.63 -13.54 -1.43
N LEU A 46 -0.54 -13.21 -1.98
CA LEU A 46 -1.81 -13.91 -1.75
C LEU A 46 -2.20 -14.69 -3.02
N PRO A 47 -2.09 -16.04 -3.02
CA PRO A 47 -2.59 -16.86 -4.12
C PRO A 47 -4.13 -16.90 -4.10
N VAL A 48 -4.75 -15.99 -4.86
CA VAL A 48 -6.21 -15.84 -4.98
C VAL A 48 -6.64 -15.80 -6.44
N PHE A 49 -7.91 -16.16 -6.68
CA PHE A 49 -8.59 -16.05 -7.97
C PHE A 49 -9.39 -14.74 -8.01
N GLU A 50 -9.14 -13.90 -9.01
CA GLU A 50 -9.71 -12.54 -9.07
C GLU A 50 -11.21 -12.54 -9.36
N GLU A 51 -11.73 -13.63 -9.92
CA GLU A 51 -13.14 -13.83 -10.21
C GLU A 51 -13.98 -14.09 -8.95
N ASN A 52 -13.34 -14.44 -7.83
CA ASN A 52 -14.03 -14.65 -6.55
C ASN A 52 -14.19 -13.32 -5.80
N GLU A 53 -15.31 -12.64 -6.02
CA GLU A 53 -15.58 -11.33 -5.43
C GLU A 53 -15.56 -11.31 -3.89
N GLU A 54 -15.99 -12.39 -3.22
CA GLU A 54 -15.98 -12.47 -1.76
C GLU A 54 -14.56 -12.59 -1.22
N GLU A 55 -13.73 -13.44 -1.84
CA GLU A 55 -12.31 -13.56 -1.52
C GLU A 55 -11.58 -12.24 -1.78
N MET A 56 -11.86 -11.57 -2.89
CA MET A 56 -11.24 -10.28 -3.22
C MET A 56 -11.64 -9.16 -2.26
N LYS A 57 -12.88 -9.16 -1.72
CA LYS A 57 -13.27 -8.23 -0.65
C LYS A 57 -12.42 -8.43 0.61
N MET A 58 -12.17 -9.69 1.00
CA MET A 58 -11.30 -10.00 2.14
C MET A 58 -9.85 -9.58 1.88
N VAL A 59 -9.33 -9.85 0.67
CA VAL A 59 -7.98 -9.44 0.24
C VAL A 59 -7.80 -7.93 0.30
N HIS A 60 -8.75 -7.15 -0.24
CA HIS A 60 -8.69 -5.70 -0.20
C HIS A 60 -8.77 -5.16 1.23
N ALA A 61 -9.64 -5.73 2.07
CA ALA A 61 -9.73 -5.34 3.48
C ALA A 61 -8.44 -5.66 4.26
N PHE A 62 -7.82 -6.81 3.99
CA PHE A 62 -6.51 -7.16 4.57
C PHE A 62 -5.41 -6.21 4.09
N SER A 63 -5.38 -5.89 2.78
CA SER A 63 -4.40 -4.97 2.19
C SER A 63 -4.52 -3.56 2.78
N ASP A 64 -5.73 -3.04 2.97
CA ASP A 64 -5.97 -1.75 3.64
C ASP A 64 -5.44 -1.74 5.09
N ARG A 65 -5.73 -2.79 5.87
CA ARG A 65 -5.18 -2.92 7.23
C ARG A 65 -3.66 -3.00 7.25
N LEU A 66 -3.06 -3.72 6.31
CA LEU A 66 -1.60 -3.81 6.17
C LEU A 66 -0.98 -2.44 5.89
N VAL A 67 -1.55 -1.69 4.94
CA VAL A 67 -1.07 -0.34 4.62
C VAL A 67 -1.18 0.58 5.84
N ARG A 68 -2.34 0.63 6.51
CA ARG A 68 -2.53 1.48 7.69
C ARG A 68 -1.64 1.07 8.87
N ARG A 69 -1.34 -0.22 9.03
CA ARG A 69 -0.36 -0.71 10.01
C ARG A 69 1.03 -0.18 9.71
N ALA A 70 1.46 -0.22 8.45
CA ALA A 70 2.75 0.34 8.05
C ALA A 70 2.81 1.86 8.29
N LEU A 71 1.76 2.60 7.92
CA LEU A 71 1.68 4.05 8.16
C LEU A 71 1.70 4.39 9.67
N SER A 72 0.98 3.62 10.49
CA SER A 72 0.97 3.77 11.96
C SER A 72 2.34 3.48 12.58
N ALA A 73 3.16 2.64 11.95
CA ALA A 73 4.54 2.37 12.32
C ALA A 73 5.54 3.41 11.76
N ASN A 74 5.04 4.54 11.24
CA ASN A 74 5.82 5.59 10.60
C ASN A 74 6.58 5.09 9.34
N GLY A 75 5.97 4.14 8.64
CA GLY A 75 6.40 3.62 7.34
C GLY A 75 5.67 4.28 6.17
N THR A 76 5.63 3.60 5.03
CA THR A 76 5.01 4.06 3.78
C THR A 76 4.00 3.05 3.23
N CYS A 77 2.96 3.54 2.55
CA CYS A 77 1.97 2.70 1.90
C CYS A 77 2.53 1.91 0.71
N THR A 78 3.75 2.23 0.23
CA THR A 78 4.42 1.54 -0.87
C THR A 78 5.93 1.65 -0.74
N GLY A 79 6.63 0.51 -0.70
CA GLY A 79 8.09 0.48 -0.71
C GLY A 79 8.66 0.73 -2.11
N GLU A 80 8.09 0.07 -3.13
CA GLU A 80 8.65 0.08 -4.49
C GLU A 80 7.63 0.14 -5.63
N HIS A 81 6.37 -0.26 -5.43
CA HIS A 81 5.42 -0.39 -6.56
C HIS A 81 4.75 0.93 -6.97
N GLY A 82 4.83 1.94 -6.11
CA GLY A 82 4.25 3.26 -6.33
C GLY A 82 2.75 3.32 -6.09
N ILE A 83 2.16 4.47 -6.42
CA ILE A 83 0.79 4.80 -6.03
C ILE A 83 -0.26 4.33 -7.04
N GLY A 84 -0.02 4.62 -8.33
CA GLY A 84 -0.93 4.30 -9.42
C GLY A 84 -2.37 4.75 -9.15
N VAL A 85 -3.32 3.84 -9.37
CA VAL A 85 -4.73 4.02 -8.97
C VAL A 85 -5.05 3.38 -7.62
N GLY A 86 -4.38 2.27 -7.28
CA GLY A 86 -4.74 1.43 -6.14
C GLY A 86 -4.42 2.04 -4.77
N LYS A 87 -3.45 2.96 -4.69
CA LYS A 87 -2.98 3.53 -3.42
C LYS A 87 -3.22 5.04 -3.27
N ILE A 88 -3.94 5.67 -4.20
CA ILE A 88 -4.24 7.13 -4.16
C ILE A 88 -4.87 7.52 -2.82
N GLN A 89 -5.77 6.68 -2.31
CA GLN A 89 -6.50 6.89 -1.06
C GLN A 89 -5.59 7.06 0.18
N TYR A 90 -4.38 6.51 0.16
CA TYR A 90 -3.45 6.56 1.29
C TYR A 90 -2.56 7.81 1.30
N LEU A 91 -2.48 8.54 0.18
CA LEU A 91 -1.59 9.71 0.06
C LEU A 91 -1.86 10.79 1.10
N ALA A 92 -3.14 11.02 1.44
CA ALA A 92 -3.51 12.03 2.43
C ALA A 92 -3.12 11.60 3.85
N GLU A 93 -3.16 10.30 4.14
CA GLU A 93 -2.72 9.75 5.43
C GLU A 93 -1.19 9.81 5.55
N GLU A 94 -0.47 9.47 4.48
CA GLU A 94 1.00 9.43 4.48
C GLU A 94 1.66 10.82 4.41
N PHE A 95 1.19 11.69 3.50
CA PHE A 95 1.85 12.99 3.22
C PHE A 95 1.08 14.20 3.77
N GLY A 96 -0.10 13.97 4.34
CA GLY A 96 -0.96 15.04 4.81
C GLY A 96 -1.54 15.93 3.70
N PRO A 97 -2.44 16.87 4.05
CA PRO A 97 -3.12 17.72 3.09
C PRO A 97 -2.16 18.66 2.33
N ILE A 98 -1.13 19.16 3.00
CA ILE A 98 -0.14 20.09 2.40
C ILE A 98 0.74 19.35 1.39
N GLY A 99 1.22 18.15 1.72
CA GLY A 99 2.03 17.34 0.81
C GLY A 99 1.24 17.01 -0.45
N VAL A 100 0.01 16.51 -0.30
CA VAL A 100 -0.89 16.20 -1.43
C VAL A 100 -1.19 17.44 -2.27
N GLN A 101 -1.48 18.59 -1.67
CA GLN A 101 -1.75 19.82 -2.42
C GLN A 101 -0.51 20.28 -3.20
N THR A 102 0.67 20.15 -2.61
CA THR A 102 1.94 20.49 -3.27
C THR A 102 2.15 19.63 -4.51
N MET A 103 1.96 18.31 -4.40
CA MET A 103 2.08 17.40 -5.54
C MET A 103 1.06 17.71 -6.65
N LYS A 104 -0.19 18.01 -6.29
CA LYS A 104 -1.23 18.45 -7.26
C LYS A 104 -0.86 19.74 -7.99
N ARG A 105 -0.26 20.71 -7.27
CA ARG A 105 0.21 21.97 -7.89
C ARG A 105 1.31 21.73 -8.91
N ILE A 106 2.26 20.82 -8.62
CA ILE A 106 3.30 20.42 -9.55
C ILE A 106 2.68 19.77 -10.80
N LYS A 107 1.74 18.82 -10.62
CA LYS A 107 1.03 18.18 -11.73
C LYS A 107 0.32 19.21 -12.63
N ALA A 108 -0.42 20.14 -12.06
CA ALA A 108 -1.14 21.17 -12.82
C ALA A 108 -0.21 22.14 -13.56
N ALA A 109 0.97 22.44 -13.00
CA ALA A 109 1.96 23.28 -13.64
C ALA A 109 2.65 22.59 -14.84
N LEU A 110 2.95 21.29 -14.71
CA LEU A 110 3.65 20.52 -15.73
C LEU A 110 2.73 19.94 -16.81
N ASP A 111 1.47 19.64 -16.48
CA ASP A 111 0.47 19.08 -17.39
C ASP A 111 -0.87 19.83 -17.27
N PRO A 112 -0.95 21.09 -17.71
CA PRO A 112 -2.14 21.93 -17.57
C PRO A 112 -3.34 21.43 -18.38
N LYS A 113 -3.13 20.53 -19.35
CA LYS A 113 -4.20 19.90 -20.15
C LYS A 113 -4.63 18.53 -19.62
N ASN A 114 -3.97 18.04 -18.56
CA ASN A 114 -4.20 16.72 -17.96
C ASN A 114 -4.18 15.55 -18.97
N ILE A 115 -3.21 15.54 -19.89
CA ILE A 115 -3.09 14.50 -20.91
C ILE A 115 -2.07 13.41 -20.53
N LEU A 116 -1.22 13.68 -19.54
CA LEU A 116 -0.21 12.75 -19.06
C LEU A 116 -0.80 11.86 -17.95
N ASN A 117 -1.38 10.73 -18.38
CA ASN A 117 -1.83 9.64 -17.52
C ASN A 117 -2.92 10.04 -16.49
N PRO A 118 -4.06 10.60 -16.97
CA PRO A 118 -5.10 11.14 -16.10
C PRO A 118 -5.68 10.06 -15.18
N GLY A 119 -5.98 10.46 -13.94
CA GLY A 119 -6.59 9.58 -12.93
C GLY A 119 -5.62 8.64 -12.22
N LYS A 120 -4.32 8.64 -12.59
CA LYS A 120 -3.27 7.95 -11.81
C LYS A 120 -2.56 8.95 -10.92
N VAL A 121 -2.47 8.65 -9.62
CA VAL A 121 -1.94 9.53 -8.55
C VAL A 121 -2.78 10.79 -8.34
N PHE A 122 -2.87 11.66 -9.36
CA PHE A 122 -3.69 12.86 -9.36
C PHE A 122 -4.53 12.95 -10.64
N ALA A 123 -5.68 13.61 -10.52
CA ALA A 123 -6.45 14.08 -11.66
C ALA A 123 -5.98 15.48 -12.05
#